data_AF-B7FPA5-F1
#
_entry.id   AF-B7FPA5-F1
#
_cell.length_a   1.000
_cell.length_b   1.000
_cell.length_c   1.000
_cell.angle_alpha   90.00
_cell.angle_beta   90.00
_cell.angle_gamma   90.00
#
_symmetry.space_group_name_H-M   'P 1'
#
loop_
_entity.id
_entity.type
_entity.pdbx_description
1 polymer ?
#
loop_
_entity_poly.entity_id
_entity_poly.type
_entity_poly.pdbx_seq_one_letter_code
_entity_poly.pdbx_strand_id
1 'polypeptide(L)'
;LLVAISLLPHENKASVLHIGLSQPTKHEQTEDEPIKSKDLLTFRCGWRTWQARPVFSQNNLNCDKHKYERFLPQGGAFFAASIFGPVTYTPCPVLVFRETTKAGSRQLVATGSIIGADADRIVVKRIILTGYPVRVHKRHATVKYMFGNPEDVKWFKPAGLYTKHGLQGNIVESVGEHGTMKCLFNAPVKQHDTICLPLYKRIYP
;
A
#
# COMPACT_ATOMS: atom_id res chain seq x y z
N LEU A 1 32.07 10.11 -24.63
CA LEU A 1 31.06 11.12 -25.02
C LEU A 1 30.74 11.92 -23.76
N LEU A 2 31.00 13.23 -23.77
CA LEU A 2 30.78 14.11 -22.61
C LEU A 2 29.47 14.86 -22.83
N VAL A 3 28.59 14.86 -21.82
CA VAL A 3 27.28 15.51 -21.87
C VAL A 3 27.21 16.51 -20.72
N ALA A 4 26.89 17.77 -21.02
CA ALA A 4 26.69 18.83 -20.04
C ALA A 4 25.24 19.31 -20.11
N ILE A 5 24.60 19.47 -18.95
CA ILE A 5 23.17 19.80 -18.82
C ILE A 5 23.04 20.86 -17.72
N SER A 6 22.24 21.89 -17.98
CA SER A 6 21.92 22.92 -16.98
C SER A 6 20.80 22.46 -16.05
N LEU A 7 20.86 22.90 -14.79
CA LEU A 7 19.83 22.63 -13.80
C LEU A 7 18.82 23.77 -13.76
N LEU A 8 17.54 23.43 -13.63
CA LEU A 8 16.52 24.40 -13.30
C LEU A 8 16.66 24.85 -11.83
N PRO A 9 16.10 26.01 -11.45
CA PRO A 9 16.09 26.45 -10.06
C PRO A 9 15.58 25.33 -9.14
N HIS A 10 16.28 25.08 -8.04
CA HIS A 10 15.91 24.09 -7.01
C HIS A 10 15.98 22.61 -7.40
N GLU A 11 16.37 22.22 -8.62
CA GLU A 11 16.64 20.80 -8.96
C GLU A 11 17.84 20.20 -8.21
N ASN A 12 18.64 21.04 -7.55
CA ASN A 12 19.70 20.61 -6.64
C ASN A 12 19.19 20.21 -5.24
N LYS A 13 17.95 20.59 -4.89
CA LYS A 13 17.34 20.25 -3.60
C LYS A 13 16.69 18.86 -3.68
N ALA A 14 16.53 18.21 -2.52
CA ALA A 14 15.80 16.96 -2.40
C ALA A 14 14.41 17.19 -1.80
N SER A 15 13.42 16.41 -2.25
CA SER A 15 12.07 16.39 -1.71
C SER A 15 11.45 15.00 -1.91
N VAL A 16 10.22 14.83 -1.41
CA VAL A 16 9.39 13.67 -1.76
C VAL A 16 8.85 13.86 -3.18
N LEU A 17 9.17 12.91 -4.05
CA LEU A 17 8.72 12.87 -5.43
C LEU A 17 7.65 11.80 -5.59
N HIS A 18 6.62 12.12 -6.36
CA HIS A 18 5.61 11.17 -6.80
C HIS A 18 5.79 10.91 -8.29
N ILE A 19 5.86 9.63 -8.64
CA ILE A 19 6.03 9.16 -10.00
C ILE A 19 4.82 8.31 -10.36
N GLY A 20 4.13 8.65 -11.44
CA GLY A 20 3.06 7.84 -12.01
C GLY A 20 3.69 6.78 -12.90
N LEU A 21 3.43 5.51 -12.61
CA LEU A 21 4.05 4.37 -13.26
C LEU A 21 2.99 3.39 -13.77
N SER A 22 3.34 2.70 -14.85
CA SER A 22 2.65 1.53 -15.37
C SER A 22 3.68 0.45 -15.67
N GLN A 23 3.31 -0.81 -15.47
CA GLN A 23 4.14 -1.92 -15.93
C GLN A 23 4.16 -1.97 -17.46
N PRO A 24 5.32 -2.22 -18.09
CA PRO A 24 5.36 -2.54 -19.50
C PRO A 24 4.61 -3.85 -19.76
N THR A 25 4.07 -4.01 -20.98
CA THR A 25 3.48 -5.28 -21.42
C THR A 25 4.50 -6.39 -21.21
N LYS A 26 4.09 -7.48 -20.53
CA LYS A 26 4.98 -8.60 -20.20
C LYS A 26 5.64 -9.13 -21.47
N HIS A 27 6.94 -8.93 -21.60
CA HIS A 27 7.76 -9.71 -22.52
C HIS A 27 8.15 -11.02 -21.82
N GLU A 28 8.21 -12.11 -22.59
CA GLU A 28 8.44 -13.51 -22.18
C GLU A 28 9.72 -13.76 -21.36
N GLN A 29 10.56 -12.74 -21.15
CA GLN A 29 11.85 -12.80 -20.44
C GLN A 29 11.83 -12.15 -19.05
N THR A 30 10.65 -11.80 -18.53
CA THR A 30 10.52 -11.14 -17.23
C THR A 30 10.60 -12.19 -16.14
N GLU A 31 11.64 -12.18 -15.29
CA GLU A 31 11.69 -13.06 -14.12
C GLU A 31 10.42 -12.89 -13.27
N ASP A 32 9.80 -14.02 -12.89
CA ASP A 32 8.50 -14.07 -12.22
C ASP A 32 8.51 -13.57 -10.77
N GLU A 33 9.66 -13.11 -10.25
CA GLU A 33 9.74 -12.70 -8.85
C GLU A 33 9.02 -11.35 -8.61
N PRO A 34 8.01 -11.32 -7.72
CA PRO A 34 7.25 -10.12 -7.46
C PRO A 34 8.10 -9.08 -6.72
N ILE A 35 8.15 -7.87 -7.26
CA ILE A 35 8.88 -6.75 -6.68
C ILE A 35 8.09 -6.17 -5.51
N LYS A 36 8.70 -6.12 -4.32
CA LYS A 36 8.09 -5.56 -3.12
C LYS A 36 8.27 -4.06 -3.11
N SER A 37 7.32 -3.37 -2.49
CA SER A 37 7.53 -1.97 -2.14
C SER A 37 8.66 -1.87 -1.11
N LYS A 38 9.49 -0.82 -1.25
CA LYS A 38 10.76 -0.59 -0.55
C LYS A 38 11.94 -1.47 -0.98
N ASP A 39 11.80 -2.27 -2.04
CA ASP A 39 12.95 -2.87 -2.69
C ASP A 39 13.81 -1.81 -3.38
N LEU A 40 15.11 -2.06 -3.49
CA LEU A 40 16.03 -1.13 -4.14
C LEU A 40 15.80 -1.17 -5.65
N LEU A 41 15.44 -0.03 -6.23
CA LEU A 41 15.21 0.13 -7.67
C LEU A 41 16.01 1.32 -8.19
N THR A 42 16.43 1.23 -9.45
CA THR A 42 17.14 2.30 -10.15
C THR A 42 16.15 3.12 -10.96
N PHE A 43 16.05 4.41 -10.67
CA PHE A 43 15.21 5.37 -11.35
C PHE A 43 16.06 6.21 -12.29
N ARG A 44 15.65 6.26 -13.56
CA ARG A 44 16.20 7.18 -14.55
C ARG A 44 15.12 8.19 -14.92
N CYS A 45 15.26 9.43 -14.45
CA CYS A 45 14.42 10.56 -14.87
C CYS A 45 15.25 11.50 -15.74
N GLY A 46 14.91 11.58 -17.02
CA GLY A 46 15.67 12.35 -18.00
C GLY A 46 17.15 11.94 -18.01
N TRP A 47 18.00 12.83 -17.52
CA TRP A 47 19.46 12.63 -17.47
C TRP A 47 19.99 12.14 -16.11
N ARG A 48 19.20 12.26 -15.04
CA ARG A 48 19.58 11.80 -13.71
C ARG A 48 19.26 10.32 -13.56
N THR A 49 20.19 9.58 -12.97
CA THR A 49 19.97 8.19 -12.54
C THR A 49 20.31 8.09 -11.06
N TRP A 50 19.41 7.51 -10.27
CA TRP A 50 19.64 7.28 -8.85
C TRP A 50 18.95 6.01 -8.39
N GLN A 51 19.38 5.46 -7.26
CA GLN A 51 18.76 4.31 -6.65
C GLN A 51 17.90 4.75 -5.46
N ALA A 52 16.69 4.21 -5.35
CA ALA A 52 15.77 4.53 -4.26
C ALA A 52 14.89 3.32 -3.93
N ARG A 53 14.28 3.36 -2.74
CA ARG A 53 13.35 2.34 -2.25
C ARG A 53 11.92 2.90 -2.27
N PRO A 54 11.14 2.69 -3.35
CA PRO A 54 9.85 3.35 -3.49
C PRO A 54 8.76 2.78 -2.60
N VAL A 55 7.92 3.68 -2.12
CA VAL A 55 6.62 3.35 -1.55
C VAL A 55 5.59 3.31 -2.67
N PHE A 56 5.07 2.11 -2.98
CA PHE A 56 4.03 1.94 -3.98
C PHE A 56 2.66 2.23 -3.37
N SER A 57 1.83 2.93 -4.13
CA SER A 57 0.48 3.30 -3.73
C SER A 57 -0.46 3.39 -4.92
N GLN A 58 -1.75 3.22 -4.67
CA GLN A 58 -2.77 3.47 -5.68
C GLN A 58 -2.81 4.96 -6.05
N ASN A 59 -3.05 5.28 -7.32
CA ASN A 59 -3.12 6.66 -7.79
C ASN A 59 -4.54 7.01 -8.26
N ASN A 60 -5.50 7.00 -7.33
CA ASN A 60 -6.86 7.45 -7.61
C ASN A 60 -6.92 8.99 -7.50
N LEU A 61 -7.47 9.66 -8.51
CA LEU A 61 -7.61 11.12 -8.54
C LEU A 61 -8.68 11.64 -7.55
N ASN A 62 -9.65 10.80 -7.17
CA ASN A 62 -10.80 11.21 -6.35
C ASN A 62 -10.56 11.04 -4.84
N CYS A 63 -9.31 10.86 -4.39
CA CYS A 63 -9.02 10.58 -2.98
C CYS A 63 -7.65 11.11 -2.56
N ASP A 64 -7.59 11.80 -1.41
CA ASP A 64 -6.35 12.32 -0.82
C ASP A 64 -5.54 11.25 -0.05
N LYS A 65 -6.18 10.11 0.25
CA LYS A 65 -5.58 8.99 0.98
C LYS A 65 -5.35 7.82 0.03
N HIS A 66 -4.08 7.54 -0.22
CA HIS A 66 -3.68 6.51 -1.15
C HIS A 66 -3.37 5.20 -0.42
N LYS A 67 -3.98 4.10 -0.87
CA LYS A 67 -3.72 2.77 -0.32
C LYS A 67 -2.30 2.33 -0.69
N TYR A 68 -1.52 1.95 0.32
CA TYR A 68 -0.22 1.33 0.16
C TYR A 68 -0.34 -0.05 -0.50
N GLU A 69 0.47 -0.30 -1.52
CA GLU A 69 0.59 -1.60 -2.16
C GLU A 69 1.91 -2.26 -1.73
N ARG A 70 1.82 -3.51 -1.25
CA ARG A 70 2.98 -4.26 -0.74
C ARG A 70 3.91 -4.70 -1.87
N PHE A 71 3.35 -4.85 -3.06
CA PHE A 71 4.03 -5.30 -4.26
C PHE A 71 3.67 -4.37 -5.41
N LEU A 72 4.51 -4.39 -6.43
CA LEU A 72 4.25 -3.70 -7.69
C LEU A 72 2.91 -4.18 -8.28
N PRO A 73 1.93 -3.29 -8.52
CA PRO A 73 0.64 -3.66 -9.09
C PRO A 73 0.79 -4.33 -10.45
N GLN A 74 0.13 -5.48 -10.63
CA GLN A 74 0.16 -6.25 -11.87
C GLN A 74 -1.01 -5.88 -12.79
N GLY A 75 -0.87 -6.19 -14.09
CA GLY A 75 -1.98 -6.10 -15.05
C GLY A 75 -2.18 -4.72 -15.66
N GLY A 76 -1.11 -3.92 -15.79
CA GLY A 76 -1.15 -2.63 -16.48
C GLY A 76 -1.87 -1.51 -15.72
N ALA A 77 -2.27 -1.74 -14.46
CA ALA A 77 -2.87 -0.72 -13.63
C ALA A 77 -1.87 0.43 -13.38
N PHE A 78 -2.32 1.67 -13.53
CA PHE A 78 -1.53 2.84 -13.16
C PHE A 78 -1.43 2.95 -11.64
N PHE A 79 -0.21 3.17 -11.15
CA PHE A 79 0.08 3.33 -9.72
C PHE A 79 1.09 4.45 -9.51
N ALA A 80 1.23 4.89 -8.25
CA ALA A 80 2.21 5.90 -7.87
C ALA A 80 3.35 5.26 -7.07
N ALA A 81 4.58 5.63 -7.39
CA ALA A 81 5.76 5.40 -6.57
C ALA A 81 6.17 6.71 -5.90
N SER A 82 6.26 6.69 -4.57
CA SER A 82 6.76 7.82 -3.80
C SER A 82 8.19 7.53 -3.33
N ILE A 83 9.11 8.46 -3.59
CA ILE A 83 10.53 8.34 -3.23
C ILE A 83 11.04 9.67 -2.69
N PHE A 84 12.07 9.61 -1.85
CA PHE A 84 12.87 10.80 -1.53
C PHE A 84 14.01 10.95 -2.55
N GLY A 85 14.11 12.09 -3.21
CA GLY A 85 15.07 12.29 -4.29
C GLY A 85 15.19 13.74 -4.76
N PRO A 86 16.09 14.01 -5.73
CA PRO A 86 16.29 15.36 -6.26
C PRO A 86 15.05 15.88 -6.97
N VAL A 87 14.63 17.11 -6.65
CA VAL A 87 13.47 17.76 -7.27
C VAL A 87 13.60 17.73 -8.79
N THR A 88 12.56 17.24 -9.45
CA THR A 88 12.48 17.19 -10.91
C THR A 88 11.12 17.73 -11.34
N TYR A 89 11.13 18.66 -12.29
CA TYR A 89 9.91 19.31 -12.76
C TYR A 89 9.16 18.44 -13.78
N THR A 90 7.83 18.58 -13.79
CA THR A 90 6.98 17.92 -14.78
C THR A 90 6.93 18.69 -16.10
N PRO A 91 6.79 18.00 -17.25
CA PRO A 91 6.80 16.54 -17.43
C PRO A 91 8.23 15.98 -17.58
N CYS A 92 8.64 15.03 -16.74
CA CYS A 92 9.88 14.25 -16.93
C CYS A 92 9.53 12.75 -17.04
N PRO A 93 9.90 12.06 -18.15
CA PRO A 93 9.71 10.63 -18.27
C PRO A 93 10.65 9.88 -17.33
N VAL A 94 10.14 8.80 -16.74
CA VAL A 94 10.86 7.95 -15.78
C VAL A 94 10.88 6.51 -16.27
N LEU A 95 12.07 5.92 -16.25
CA LEU A 95 12.29 4.49 -16.43
C LEU A 95 12.75 3.89 -15.10
N VAL A 96 12.16 2.76 -14.72
CA VAL A 96 12.47 2.07 -13.48
C VAL A 96 13.08 0.72 -13.80
N PHE A 97 14.27 0.48 -13.26
CA PHE A 97 15.02 -0.75 -13.47
C PHE A 97 15.24 -1.50 -12.15
N ARG A 98 15.20 -2.83 -12.24
CA ARG A 98 15.69 -3.74 -11.21
C ARG A 98 17.08 -4.24 -11.61
N GLU A 99 17.96 -4.37 -10.64
CA GLU A 99 19.25 -5.04 -10.84
C GLU A 99 19.05 -6.56 -10.86
N THR A 100 19.57 -7.21 -11.88
CA THR A 100 19.54 -8.67 -12.02
C THR A 100 20.83 -9.25 -11.43
N THR A 101 20.77 -10.51 -10.98
CA THR A 101 21.94 -11.26 -10.45
C THR A 101 23.07 -11.43 -11.47
N LYS A 102 22.76 -11.37 -12.77
CA LYS A 102 23.76 -11.33 -13.85
C LYS A 102 24.39 -9.94 -13.89
N ALA A 103 25.71 -9.89 -13.62
CA ALA A 103 26.48 -8.67 -13.56
C ALA A 103 26.28 -7.81 -14.83
N GLY A 104 25.72 -6.62 -14.65
CA GLY A 104 25.54 -5.61 -15.71
C GLY A 104 24.20 -5.62 -16.44
N SER A 105 23.33 -6.62 -16.24
CA SER A 105 21.98 -6.57 -16.83
C SER A 105 20.98 -5.88 -15.89
N ARG A 106 20.22 -4.93 -16.44
CA ARG A 106 19.12 -4.23 -15.77
C ARG A 106 17.81 -4.58 -16.43
N GLN A 107 16.86 -5.05 -15.64
CA GLN A 107 15.53 -5.38 -16.13
C GLN A 107 14.63 -4.15 -16.03
N LEU A 108 13.97 -3.78 -17.13
CA LEU A 108 12.96 -2.72 -17.11
C LEU A 108 11.70 -3.25 -16.40
N VAL A 109 11.29 -2.55 -15.35
CA VAL A 109 10.19 -2.95 -14.47
C VAL A 109 8.94 -2.11 -14.67
N ALA A 110 9.13 -0.81 -14.84
CA ALA A 110 8.05 0.14 -14.99
C ALA A 110 8.50 1.34 -15.82
N THR A 111 7.55 1.95 -16.51
CA THR A 111 7.72 3.20 -17.25
C THR A 111 6.65 4.18 -16.78
N GLY A 112 6.93 5.47 -16.91
CA GLY A 112 5.97 6.49 -16.56
C GLY A 112 6.55 7.89 -16.54
N SER A 113 6.03 8.75 -15.68
CA SER A 113 6.42 10.15 -15.61
C SER A 113 6.30 10.71 -14.19
N ILE A 114 7.05 11.77 -13.90
CA ILE A 114 6.91 12.53 -12.66
C ILE A 114 5.49 13.13 -12.60
N ILE A 115 4.83 12.98 -11.45
CA ILE A 115 3.57 13.66 -11.11
C ILE A 115 3.89 15.02 -10.48
N GLY A 116 4.87 15.05 -9.58
CA GLY A 116 5.32 16.27 -8.91
C GLY A 116 6.17 15.97 -7.68
N ALA A 117 6.66 17.04 -7.06
CA ALA A 117 7.33 17.01 -5.76
C ALA A 117 6.35 17.56 -4.71
N ASP A 118 5.90 16.71 -3.80
CA ASP A 118 4.93 17.06 -2.76
C ASP A 118 5.19 16.21 -1.49
N ALA A 119 5.11 16.85 -0.33
CA ALA A 119 5.26 16.20 0.96
C ALA A 119 3.91 15.82 1.61
N ASP A 120 2.80 16.34 1.07
CA ASP A 120 1.48 16.26 1.67
C ASP A 120 0.75 14.95 1.32
N ARG A 121 1.12 14.28 0.21
CA ARG A 121 0.51 13.01 -0.19
C ARG A 121 0.53 11.96 0.92
N ILE A 122 -0.65 11.51 1.33
CA ILE A 122 -0.81 10.55 2.42
C ILE A 122 -0.91 9.13 1.87
N VAL A 123 0.07 8.29 2.19
CA VAL A 123 0.03 6.85 1.92
C VAL A 123 -0.33 6.08 3.19
N VAL A 124 -1.35 5.21 3.11
CA VAL A 124 -1.85 4.42 4.24
C VAL A 124 -1.78 2.92 3.98
N LYS A 125 -1.15 2.18 4.90
CA LYS A 125 -1.15 0.72 4.92
C LYS A 125 -2.38 0.21 5.67
N ARG A 126 -3.20 -0.54 4.94
CA ARG A 126 -4.32 -1.30 5.52
C ARG A 126 -3.79 -2.52 6.27
N ILE A 127 -4.23 -2.67 7.50
CA ILE A 127 -4.01 -3.81 8.39
C ILE A 127 -5.39 -4.39 8.70
N ILE A 128 -5.55 -5.70 8.60
CA ILE A 128 -6.84 -6.35 8.88
C ILE A 128 -6.59 -7.30 10.03
N LEU A 129 -7.26 -7.07 11.16
CA LEU A 129 -7.34 -8.06 12.23
C LEU A 129 -8.51 -8.99 11.93
N THR A 130 -8.30 -10.28 12.09
CA THR A 130 -9.29 -11.31 11.76
C THR A 130 -9.73 -12.03 13.01
N GLY A 131 -11.04 -12.29 13.12
CA GLY A 131 -11.63 -13.13 14.15
C GLY A 131 -12.65 -14.08 13.56
N TYR A 132 -12.98 -15.10 14.34
CA TYR A 132 -13.92 -16.16 13.94
C TYR A 132 -15.14 -16.16 14.86
N PRO A 133 -16.37 -16.25 14.29
CA PRO A 133 -17.58 -16.38 15.08
C PRO A 133 -17.62 -17.79 15.73
N VAL A 134 -17.90 -17.83 17.03
CA VAL A 134 -18.00 -19.08 17.81
C VAL A 134 -19.44 -19.40 18.17
N ARG A 135 -20.23 -18.40 18.54
CA ARG A 135 -21.67 -18.55 18.82
C ARG A 135 -22.42 -17.44 18.13
N VAL A 136 -23.47 -17.77 17.39
CA VAL A 136 -24.32 -16.80 16.70
C VAL A 136 -25.74 -16.95 17.21
N HIS A 137 -26.34 -15.83 17.61
CA HIS A 137 -27.74 -15.76 18.01
C HIS A 137 -28.40 -14.58 17.31
N LYS A 138 -29.28 -14.88 16.35
CA LYS A 138 -29.89 -13.87 15.47
C LYS A 138 -28.78 -12.98 14.86
N ARG A 139 -28.75 -11.70 15.19
CA ARG A 139 -27.76 -10.72 14.70
C ARG A 139 -26.54 -10.55 15.61
N HIS A 140 -26.55 -11.16 16.79
CA HIS A 140 -25.42 -11.15 17.70
C HIS A 140 -24.48 -12.31 17.40
N ALA A 141 -23.18 -12.04 17.41
CA ALA A 141 -22.15 -13.06 17.30
C ALA A 141 -21.09 -12.87 18.38
N THR A 142 -20.69 -13.97 19.01
CA THR A 142 -19.51 -14.02 19.89
C THR A 142 -18.30 -14.36 19.04
N VAL A 143 -17.29 -13.50 19.03
CA VAL A 143 -16.10 -13.59 18.18
C VAL A 143 -14.86 -13.89 19.03
N LYS A 144 -14.03 -14.83 18.57
CA LYS A 144 -12.74 -15.19 19.19
C LYS A 144 -11.58 -15.00 18.22
N TYR A 145 -10.37 -15.02 18.78
CA TYR A 145 -9.09 -14.97 18.07
C TYR A 145 -8.78 -13.66 17.32
N MET A 146 -9.54 -12.59 17.58
CA MET A 146 -9.20 -11.26 17.08
C MET A 146 -8.27 -10.50 18.04
N PHE A 147 -8.52 -10.64 19.34
CA PHE A 147 -7.76 -10.00 20.42
C PHE A 147 -7.37 -11.04 21.48
N GLY A 148 -6.30 -10.78 22.22
CA GLY A 148 -5.88 -11.60 23.36
C GLY A 148 -6.44 -11.10 24.70
N ASN A 149 -6.57 -9.78 24.85
CA ASN A 149 -6.93 -9.14 26.11
C ASN A 149 -8.29 -8.44 26.02
N PRO A 150 -9.04 -8.32 27.14
CA PRO A 150 -10.32 -7.61 27.19
C PRO A 150 -10.14 -6.09 27.08
N GLU A 151 -8.98 -5.56 27.47
CA GLU A 151 -8.63 -4.14 27.32
C GLU A 151 -8.56 -3.72 25.86
N ASP A 152 -7.97 -4.55 24.99
CA ASP A 152 -7.91 -4.31 23.55
C ASP A 152 -9.33 -4.23 22.95
N VAL A 153 -10.23 -5.14 23.36
CA VAL A 153 -11.62 -5.12 22.91
C VAL A 153 -12.31 -3.81 23.30
N LYS A 154 -12.08 -3.31 24.52
CA LYS A 154 -12.64 -2.03 24.97
C LYS A 154 -12.05 -0.86 24.19
N TRP A 155 -10.75 -0.88 23.93
CA TRP A 155 -10.06 0.15 23.15
C TRP A 155 -10.57 0.23 21.71
N PHE A 156 -10.76 -0.92 21.05
CA PHE A 156 -11.25 -1.01 19.68
C PHE A 156 -12.78 -1.01 19.55
N LYS A 157 -13.52 -0.89 20.65
CA LYS A 157 -15.00 -0.84 20.65
C LYS A 157 -15.63 0.14 19.64
N PRO A 158 -15.14 1.38 19.46
CA PRO A 158 -15.75 2.31 18.50
C PRO A 158 -15.48 1.94 17.04
N ALA A 159 -14.62 0.97 16.76
CA ALA A 159 -14.23 0.62 15.41
C ALA A 159 -15.24 -0.32 14.74
N GLY A 160 -15.57 -0.03 13.48
CA GLY A 160 -16.51 -0.82 12.68
C GLY A 160 -15.89 -2.12 12.18
N LEU A 161 -16.68 -3.20 12.25
CA LEU A 161 -16.36 -4.52 11.72
C LEU A 161 -17.05 -4.75 10.38
N TYR A 162 -16.43 -5.56 9.54
CA TYR A 162 -17.07 -6.12 8.35
C TYR A 162 -16.75 -7.61 8.23
N THR A 163 -17.58 -8.36 7.51
CA THR A 163 -17.29 -9.75 7.20
C THR A 163 -16.87 -9.92 5.75
N LYS A 164 -16.16 -11.01 5.42
CA LYS A 164 -15.77 -11.28 4.03
C LYS A 164 -16.99 -11.41 3.10
N HIS A 165 -18.13 -11.81 3.64
CA HIS A 165 -19.40 -11.92 2.92
C HIS A 165 -20.22 -10.61 2.91
N GLY A 166 -19.60 -9.48 3.26
CA GLY A 166 -20.20 -8.15 3.06
C GLY A 166 -21.12 -7.66 4.18
N LEU A 167 -21.19 -8.38 5.31
CA LEU A 167 -21.94 -7.89 6.47
C LEU A 167 -21.16 -6.80 7.19
N GLN A 168 -21.88 -5.87 7.83
CA GLN A 168 -21.30 -4.80 8.66
C GLN A 168 -21.75 -4.99 10.10
N GLY A 169 -20.88 -4.68 11.05
CA GLY A 169 -21.20 -4.81 12.47
C GLY A 169 -20.31 -3.97 13.37
N ASN A 170 -20.63 -3.96 14.65
CA ASN A 170 -19.92 -3.21 15.67
C ASN A 170 -19.65 -4.08 16.90
N ILE A 171 -18.62 -3.72 17.66
CA ILE A 171 -18.28 -4.36 18.94
C ILE A 171 -19.22 -3.82 20.02
N VAL A 172 -19.90 -4.71 20.75
CA VAL A 172 -20.82 -4.34 21.83
C VAL A 172 -20.09 -4.33 23.17
N GLU A 173 -19.47 -5.45 23.53
CA GLU A 173 -18.83 -5.66 24.82
C GLU A 173 -17.76 -6.75 24.75
N SER A 174 -16.81 -6.69 25.67
CA SER A 174 -15.88 -7.79 25.93
C SER A 174 -16.55 -8.85 26.79
N VAL A 175 -16.25 -10.12 26.54
CA VAL A 175 -16.79 -11.28 27.24
C VAL A 175 -15.64 -12.10 27.79
N GLY A 176 -15.56 -12.25 29.12
CA GLY A 176 -14.50 -13.01 29.78
C GLY A 176 -13.11 -12.36 29.68
N GLU A 177 -12.06 -13.14 29.93
CA GLU A 177 -10.69 -12.63 30.10
C GLU A 177 -9.79 -12.82 28.87
N HIS A 178 -10.19 -13.62 27.87
CA HIS A 178 -9.33 -13.99 26.73
C HIS A 178 -9.66 -13.20 25.44
N GLY A 179 -9.96 -11.90 25.56
CA GLY A 179 -10.22 -11.03 24.42
C GLY A 179 -11.41 -11.45 23.54
N THR A 180 -12.30 -12.30 24.07
CA THR A 180 -13.54 -12.67 23.40
C THR A 180 -14.48 -11.46 23.42
N MET A 181 -15.23 -11.26 22.35
CA MET A 181 -16.09 -10.09 22.22
C MET A 181 -17.46 -10.47 21.64
N LYS A 182 -18.47 -9.73 22.06
CA LYS A 182 -19.81 -9.82 21.50
C LYS A 182 -19.99 -8.69 20.49
N CYS A 183 -20.39 -9.05 19.29
CA CYS A 183 -20.59 -8.14 18.17
C CYS A 183 -22.04 -8.17 17.74
N LEU A 184 -22.50 -7.06 17.16
CA LEU A 184 -23.81 -6.91 16.55
C LEU A 184 -23.62 -6.62 15.07
N PHE A 185 -24.28 -7.41 14.21
CA PHE A 185 -24.22 -7.24 12.75
C PHE A 185 -25.57 -6.80 12.17
N ASN A 186 -25.58 -6.35 10.92
CA ASN A 186 -26.79 -6.04 10.16
C ASN A 186 -27.66 -7.27 9.89
N ALA A 187 -27.05 -8.44 9.66
CA ALA A 187 -27.73 -9.72 9.47
C ALA A 187 -27.04 -10.86 10.25
N PRO A 188 -27.67 -12.03 10.39
CA PRO A 188 -27.04 -13.19 11.03
C PRO A 188 -25.76 -13.64 10.30
N VAL A 189 -24.66 -13.75 11.05
CA VAL A 189 -23.36 -14.18 10.53
C VAL A 189 -23.31 -15.70 10.42
N LYS A 190 -22.67 -16.23 9.36
CA LYS A 190 -22.46 -17.68 9.22
C LYS A 190 -21.23 -18.13 9.99
N GLN A 191 -21.22 -19.36 10.49
CA GLN A 191 -20.10 -19.88 11.29
C GLN A 191 -18.76 -19.95 10.52
N HIS A 192 -18.80 -20.14 9.19
CA HIS A 192 -17.60 -20.15 8.33
C HIS A 192 -17.16 -18.74 7.89
N ASP A 193 -17.86 -17.69 8.30
CA ASP A 193 -17.50 -16.33 7.93
C ASP A 193 -16.27 -15.85 8.71
N THR A 194 -15.51 -14.93 8.10
CA THR A 194 -14.37 -14.28 8.76
C THR A 194 -14.73 -12.84 9.06
N ILE A 195 -14.66 -12.48 10.33
CA ILE A 195 -14.93 -11.11 10.80
C ILE A 195 -13.61 -10.34 10.75
N CYS A 196 -13.65 -9.16 10.15
CA CYS A 196 -12.49 -8.34 9.85
C CYS A 196 -12.64 -6.96 10.51
N LEU A 197 -11.57 -6.51 11.17
CA LEU A 197 -11.43 -5.14 11.65
C LEU A 197 -10.37 -4.42 10.78
N PRO A 198 -10.74 -3.44 9.95
CA PRO A 198 -9.80 -2.69 9.13
C PRO A 198 -9.17 -1.54 9.94
N LEU A 199 -7.84 -1.57 10.04
CA LEU A 199 -7.03 -0.50 10.63
C LEU A 199 -6.09 0.07 9.56
N TYR A 200 -5.65 1.32 9.77
CA TYR A 200 -4.79 2.02 8.82
C TYR A 200 -3.61 2.66 9.54
N LYS A 201 -2.41 2.49 8.99
CA LYS A 201 -1.17 3.11 9.48
C LYS A 201 -0.53 3.94 8.37
N ARG A 202 -0.13 5.18 8.68
CA ARG A 202 0.60 6.04 7.73
C ARG A 202 1.97 5.41 7.39
N ILE A 203 2.32 5.43 6.12
CA ILE A 203 3.61 4.99 5.59
C ILE A 203 4.32 6.20 5.01
N TYR A 204 5.60 6.33 5.35
CA TYR A 204 6.49 7.35 4.81
C TYR A 204 7.40 6.75 3.73
N PRO A 205 7.64 7.50 2.64
CA PRO A 205 8.64 7.18 1.62
C PRO A 205 10.07 7.24 2.17
#